data_AF-A0A258ET29-F1
#
_entry.id   AF-A0A258ET29-F1
#
_cell.length_a   1.000
_cell.length_b   1.000
_cell.length_c   1.000
_cell.angle_alpha   90.00
_cell.angle_beta   90.00
_cell.angle_gamma   90.00
#
_symmetry.space_group_name_H-M   'P 1'
#
loop_
_entity.id
_entity.type
_entity.pdbx_description
1 polymer ?
#
loop_
_entity_poly.entity_id
_entity_poly.type
_entity_poly.pdbx_seq_one_letter_code
_entity_poly.pdbx_strand_id
1 'polypeptide(L)'
;MKAYLTFFLGIGFLLLMSSCATTGEDPQPQPGSFVRFKVNGVQKQFDLQNNPMGFSFDPNGPVYVATSVILPPGSDGTKNFLNLALRNETRFQTDLIYQMQDPIRYQGAEMVRIQLTYANEDGQLFNAVLFQQTIPGMKVTDDAWWKFTRITSSWVEGEFGGVLLGPISQLTGRGDTELLLTEGQFSLPLISSIP
;
A
#
# COMPACT_ATOMS: atom_id res chain seq x y z
N MET A 1 -4.66 14.04 71.51
CA MET A 1 -5.55 14.79 70.59
C MET A 1 -4.65 15.64 69.70
N LYS A 2 -4.86 15.63 68.35
CA LYS A 2 -4.41 16.57 67.28
C LYS A 2 -3.19 17.51 67.54
N ALA A 3 -2.22 17.74 66.65
CA ALA A 3 -1.92 17.22 65.31
C ALA A 3 -0.50 17.67 64.87
N TYR A 4 0.15 16.83 64.04
CA TYR A 4 0.97 17.11 62.83
C TYR A 4 1.71 18.43 62.54
N LEU A 5 2.83 18.25 61.79
CA LEU A 5 3.55 19.22 60.91
C LEU A 5 4.25 20.38 61.65
N THR A 6 5.40 20.94 61.25
CA THR A 6 6.31 20.85 60.08
C THR A 6 7.72 21.31 60.58
N PHE A 7 8.88 21.11 59.96
CA PHE A 7 9.31 20.46 58.70
C PHE A 7 10.81 20.07 58.83
N PHE A 8 11.21 18.85 58.47
CA PHE A 8 12.63 18.44 58.32
C PHE A 8 12.72 17.26 57.34
N LEU A 9 12.89 17.56 56.04
CA LEU A 9 13.15 16.54 55.02
C LEU A 9 14.27 17.03 54.07
N GLY A 10 15.47 17.11 54.63
CA GLY A 10 16.67 17.39 53.85
C GLY A 10 17.25 16.11 53.22
N ILE A 11 17.73 16.26 51.98
CA ILE A 11 18.81 15.45 51.39
C ILE A 11 18.53 13.93 51.34
N GLY A 12 17.78 13.49 50.32
CA GLY A 12 17.49 12.06 50.13
C GLY A 12 16.85 11.65 48.80
N PHE A 13 17.09 12.38 47.69
CA PHE A 13 16.48 12.03 46.39
C PHE A 13 17.36 12.39 45.18
N LEU A 14 18.61 11.90 45.16
CA LEU A 14 19.59 12.22 44.11
C LEU A 14 20.47 11.03 43.65
N LEU A 15 20.01 9.80 43.86
CA LEU A 15 20.75 8.56 43.55
C LEU A 15 19.87 7.43 42.97
N LEU A 16 19.11 7.69 41.89
CA LEU A 16 18.39 6.65 41.12
C LEU A 16 18.37 6.92 39.59
N MET A 17 19.48 7.41 39.03
CA MET A 17 19.64 7.61 37.58
C MET A 17 20.95 6.96 37.07
N SER A 18 21.03 5.64 37.20
CA SER A 18 22.08 4.82 36.59
C SER A 18 21.48 3.48 36.13
N SER A 19 20.56 3.57 35.17
CA SER A 19 20.04 2.40 34.44
C SER A 19 20.98 2.06 33.28
N CYS A 20 21.14 0.76 33.04
CA CYS A 20 22.01 0.10 32.07
C CYS A 20 22.47 0.92 30.85
N ALA A 21 23.78 1.17 30.78
CA ALA A 21 24.47 1.20 29.51
C ALA A 21 24.62 -0.25 29.01
N THR A 22 23.73 -0.68 28.12
CA THR A 22 23.93 -1.87 27.28
C THR A 22 24.20 -1.43 25.86
N THR A 23 25.47 -1.50 25.46
CA THR A 23 25.87 -1.46 24.06
C THR A 23 25.33 -2.71 23.37
N GLY A 24 24.21 -2.54 22.69
CA GLY A 24 23.63 -3.48 21.76
C GLY A 24 22.70 -2.67 20.87
N GLU A 25 22.97 -2.66 19.56
CA GLU A 25 21.93 -2.30 18.60
C GLU A 25 20.91 -3.43 18.67
N ASP A 26 19.88 -3.28 19.52
CA ASP A 26 18.67 -4.08 19.39
C ASP A 26 18.20 -3.90 17.95
N PRO A 27 18.13 -4.97 17.13
CA PRO A 27 17.57 -4.86 15.80
C PRO A 27 16.11 -4.45 15.99
N GLN A 28 15.81 -3.17 15.69
CA GLN A 28 14.46 -2.62 15.70
C GLN A 28 13.55 -3.64 15.01
N PRO A 29 12.57 -4.23 15.72
CA PRO A 29 11.74 -5.26 15.12
C PRO A 29 11.03 -4.65 13.93
N GLN A 30 11.42 -5.09 12.72
CA GLN A 30 10.78 -4.62 11.50
C GLN A 30 9.28 -4.94 11.65
N PRO A 31 8.38 -3.94 11.54
CA PRO A 31 6.95 -4.24 11.51
C PRO A 31 6.74 -5.20 10.34
N GLY A 32 6.12 -6.35 10.63
CA GLY A 32 5.99 -7.45 9.69
C GLY A 32 5.35 -7.03 8.36
N SER A 33 5.51 -7.86 7.33
CA SER A 33 4.92 -7.55 6.02
C SER A 33 3.40 -7.47 6.15
N PHE A 34 2.79 -6.36 5.71
CA PHE A 34 1.35 -6.15 5.78
C PHE A 34 0.83 -5.29 4.64
N VAL A 35 -0.47 -5.45 4.37
CA VAL A 35 -1.29 -4.48 3.63
C VAL A 35 -2.59 -4.26 4.40
N ARG A 36 -2.95 -3.01 4.67
CA ARG A 36 -4.22 -2.64 5.31
C ARG A 36 -4.90 -1.50 4.54
N PHE A 37 -6.22 -1.50 4.51
CA PHE A 37 -7.03 -0.53 3.77
C PHE A 37 -8.48 -0.60 4.26
N LYS A 38 -9.33 0.32 3.81
CA LYS A 38 -10.78 0.26 4.00
C LYS A 38 -11.48 0.02 2.67
N VAL A 39 -12.40 -0.93 2.65
CA VAL A 39 -13.35 -1.18 1.56
C VAL A 39 -14.67 -0.53 1.95
N ASN A 40 -15.09 0.52 1.25
CA ASN A 40 -16.31 1.29 1.58
C ASN A 40 -16.39 1.66 3.09
N GLY A 41 -15.26 2.03 3.69
CA GLY A 41 -15.14 2.36 5.12
C GLY A 41 -14.86 1.20 6.06
N VAL A 42 -14.99 -0.06 5.62
CA VAL A 42 -14.73 -1.26 6.44
C VAL A 42 -13.26 -1.68 6.37
N GLN A 43 -12.57 -1.70 7.51
CA GLN A 43 -11.17 -2.09 7.61
C GLN A 43 -10.93 -3.52 7.12
N LYS A 44 -9.91 -3.70 6.28
CA LYS A 44 -9.28 -4.96 5.90
C LYS A 44 -7.81 -4.90 6.31
N GLN A 45 -7.27 -6.02 6.78
CA GLN A 45 -5.86 -6.19 7.10
C GLN A 45 -5.40 -7.56 6.61
N PHE A 46 -4.33 -7.56 5.84
CA PHE A 46 -3.65 -8.72 5.32
C PHE A 46 -2.25 -8.74 5.95
N ASP A 47 -2.03 -9.65 6.89
CA ASP A 47 -0.72 -9.93 7.45
C ASP A 47 -0.02 -10.98 6.57
N LEU A 48 1.21 -10.71 6.17
CA LEU A 48 1.88 -11.36 5.05
C LEU A 48 3.22 -11.97 5.47
N GLN A 49 3.60 -13.05 4.80
CA GLN A 49 4.89 -13.71 5.00
C GLN A 49 5.76 -13.67 3.75
N ASN A 50 5.20 -13.98 2.57
CA ASN A 50 5.96 -14.20 1.33
C ASN A 50 5.40 -13.41 0.14
N ASN A 51 4.91 -12.18 0.38
CA ASN A 51 4.38 -11.29 -0.66
C ASN A 51 5.30 -10.06 -0.81
N PRO A 52 6.26 -10.10 -1.75
CA PRO A 52 7.14 -8.96 -2.00
C PRO A 52 6.49 -7.90 -2.89
N MET A 53 7.03 -6.69 -2.83
CA MET A 53 6.96 -5.75 -3.95
C MET A 53 8.12 -6.06 -4.90
N GLY A 54 7.83 -6.23 -6.19
CA GLY A 54 8.82 -6.34 -7.25
C GLY A 54 9.06 -4.98 -7.88
N PHE A 55 10.32 -4.53 -7.92
CA PHE A 55 10.74 -3.40 -8.76
C PHE A 55 11.53 -3.93 -9.96
N SER A 56 11.15 -3.49 -11.17
CA SER A 56 11.85 -3.78 -12.42
C SER A 56 11.90 -2.55 -13.34
N PHE A 57 12.62 -2.68 -14.45
CA PHE A 57 12.72 -1.67 -15.50
C PHE A 57 12.62 -2.36 -16.86
N ASP A 58 11.64 -1.96 -17.68
CA ASP A 58 11.49 -2.43 -19.04
C ASP A 58 12.23 -1.49 -20.02
N PRO A 59 13.35 -1.93 -20.62
CA PRO A 59 14.13 -1.10 -21.54
C PRO A 59 13.46 -0.90 -22.91
N ASN A 60 12.38 -1.63 -23.24
CA ASN A 60 11.71 -1.54 -24.54
C ASN A 60 10.73 -0.35 -24.62
N GLY A 61 10.30 0.17 -23.47
CA GLY A 61 9.43 1.35 -23.37
C GLY A 61 9.89 2.33 -22.29
N PRO A 62 11.21 2.41 -22.01
CA PRO A 62 11.85 2.89 -20.78
C PRO A 62 10.96 3.17 -19.56
N VAL A 63 10.24 2.16 -19.05
CA VAL A 63 9.39 2.31 -17.85
C VAL A 63 9.94 1.53 -16.65
N TYR A 64 9.94 2.19 -15.50
CA TYR A 64 10.06 1.54 -14.20
C TYR A 64 8.71 0.98 -13.80
N VAL A 65 8.71 -0.22 -13.24
CA VAL A 65 7.50 -0.95 -12.87
C VAL A 65 7.62 -1.41 -11.41
N ALA A 66 6.57 -1.16 -10.63
CA ALA A 66 6.38 -1.67 -9.29
C ALA A 66 5.14 -2.58 -9.30
N THR A 67 5.27 -3.83 -8.88
CA THR A 67 4.14 -4.77 -8.79
C THR A 67 4.12 -5.53 -7.48
N SER A 68 2.92 -5.83 -6.97
CA SER A 68 2.74 -6.83 -5.92
C SER A 68 1.40 -7.52 -6.06
N VAL A 69 1.38 -8.83 -5.79
CA VAL A 69 0.16 -9.63 -5.68
C VAL A 69 0.04 -10.09 -4.24
N ILE A 70 -0.96 -9.56 -3.56
CA ILE A 70 -1.20 -9.74 -2.13
C ILE A 70 -2.21 -10.87 -1.95
N LEU A 71 -1.71 -12.00 -1.46
CA LEU A 71 -2.47 -13.22 -1.20
C LEU A 71 -2.43 -13.51 0.31
N PRO A 72 -3.37 -12.95 1.10
CA PRO A 72 -3.47 -13.24 2.53
C PRO A 72 -3.77 -14.72 2.80
N PRO A 73 -3.52 -15.22 4.02
CA PRO A 73 -3.90 -16.58 4.41
C PRO A 73 -5.37 -16.87 4.09
N GLY A 74 -5.62 -17.97 3.37
CA GLY A 74 -6.96 -18.36 2.91
C GLY A 74 -7.39 -17.78 1.55
N SER A 75 -6.60 -16.91 0.93
CA SER A 75 -6.74 -16.60 -0.49
C SER A 75 -6.25 -17.77 -1.36
N ASP A 76 -7.00 -18.06 -2.42
CA ASP A 76 -6.67 -19.03 -3.48
C ASP A 76 -6.26 -18.33 -4.80
N GLY A 77 -6.08 -16.99 -4.77
CA GLY A 77 -5.83 -16.18 -5.96
C GLY A 77 -7.08 -15.86 -6.79
N THR A 78 -8.25 -16.39 -6.44
CA THR A 78 -9.54 -16.04 -7.08
C THR A 78 -10.39 -15.10 -6.22
N LYS A 79 -10.19 -15.14 -4.90
CA LYS A 79 -10.90 -14.32 -3.91
C LYS A 79 -9.94 -13.74 -2.86
N ASN A 80 -10.41 -12.71 -2.15
CA ASN A 80 -9.72 -12.05 -1.05
C ASN A 80 -8.26 -11.72 -1.40
N PHE A 81 -8.03 -11.03 -2.51
CA PHE A 81 -6.69 -10.63 -2.97
C PHE A 81 -6.65 -9.17 -3.41
N LEU A 82 -5.45 -8.60 -3.41
CA LEU A 82 -5.18 -7.27 -3.96
C LEU A 82 -4.00 -7.36 -4.94
N ASN A 83 -4.18 -6.86 -6.16
CA ASN A 83 -3.11 -6.69 -7.13
C ASN A 83 -2.83 -5.20 -7.30
N LEU A 84 -1.56 -4.84 -7.10
CA LEU A 84 -1.02 -3.49 -7.14
C LEU A 84 0.00 -3.42 -8.27
N ALA A 85 -0.23 -2.57 -9.27
CA ALA A 85 0.76 -2.29 -10.32
C ALA A 85 0.87 -0.78 -10.60
N LEU A 86 2.08 -0.26 -10.58
CA LEU A 86 2.43 1.13 -10.88
C LEU A 86 3.54 1.17 -11.93
N ARG A 87 3.41 2.05 -12.91
CA ARG A 87 4.44 2.33 -13.93
C ARG A 87 4.89 3.79 -13.83
N ASN A 88 6.14 4.07 -14.18
CA ASN A 88 6.64 5.44 -14.26
C ASN A 88 7.79 5.53 -15.27
N GLU A 89 7.90 6.65 -15.99
CA GLU A 89 9.00 6.92 -16.94
C GLU A 89 10.31 7.27 -16.22
N THR A 90 10.24 7.55 -14.92
CA THR A 90 11.39 7.82 -14.04
C THR A 90 11.44 6.84 -12.87
N ARG A 91 12.57 6.78 -12.16
CA ARG A 91 12.69 5.96 -10.94
C ARG A 91 11.64 6.38 -9.91
N PHE A 92 11.13 5.42 -9.15
CA PHE A 92 10.22 5.70 -8.05
C PHE A 92 10.91 6.55 -6.98
N GLN A 93 10.20 7.58 -6.52
CA GLN A 93 10.62 8.54 -5.51
C GLN A 93 9.70 8.40 -4.31
N THR A 94 10.22 8.65 -3.11
CA THR A 94 9.38 8.79 -1.92
C THR A 94 8.62 10.11 -1.94
N ASP A 95 7.50 10.15 -1.24
CA ASP A 95 6.59 11.29 -1.03
C ASP A 95 5.93 11.88 -2.28
N LEU A 96 6.33 11.47 -3.47
CA LEU A 96 5.61 11.73 -4.72
C LEU A 96 4.31 10.91 -4.78
N ILE A 97 3.19 11.61 -5.01
CA ILE A 97 1.89 10.97 -5.25
C ILE A 97 1.73 10.75 -6.77
N TYR A 98 1.77 9.49 -7.17
CA TYR A 98 1.43 9.04 -8.52
C TYR A 98 -0.10 8.99 -8.66
N GLN A 99 -0.60 9.52 -9.79
CA GLN A 99 -2.03 9.54 -10.10
C GLN A 99 -2.31 8.65 -11.31
N MET A 100 -3.39 7.87 -11.26
CA MET A 100 -3.76 6.96 -12.35
C MET A 100 -4.05 7.70 -13.67
N GLN A 101 -4.70 8.86 -13.56
CA GLN A 101 -5.12 9.72 -14.67
C GLN A 101 -3.98 10.59 -15.24
N ASP A 102 -2.81 10.61 -14.61
CA ASP A 102 -1.60 11.21 -15.17
C ASP A 102 -0.86 10.15 -16.01
N PRO A 103 -0.98 10.15 -17.35
CA PRO A 103 -0.53 9.04 -18.18
C PRO A 103 0.99 8.84 -18.14
N ILE A 104 1.42 7.62 -18.45
CA ILE A 104 2.79 7.36 -18.91
C ILE A 104 2.80 7.10 -20.41
N ARG A 105 3.92 7.36 -21.09
CA ARG A 105 4.13 6.94 -22.47
C ARG A 105 4.93 5.65 -22.54
N TYR A 106 4.33 4.63 -23.13
CA TYR A 106 4.97 3.35 -23.41
C TYR A 106 4.91 3.07 -24.91
N GLN A 107 6.07 2.94 -25.56
CA GLN A 107 6.19 2.71 -27.00
C GLN A 107 5.39 3.70 -27.89
N GLY A 108 5.21 4.94 -27.41
CA GLY A 108 4.46 6.00 -28.10
C GLY A 108 2.95 6.03 -27.84
N ALA A 109 2.41 5.06 -27.11
CA ALA A 109 1.02 5.06 -26.64
C ALA A 109 0.92 5.58 -25.20
N GLU A 110 -0.20 6.23 -24.87
CA GLU A 110 -0.50 6.64 -23.50
C GLU A 110 -1.19 5.48 -22.75
N MET A 111 -0.71 5.19 -21.53
CA MET A 111 -1.22 4.12 -20.69
C MET A 111 -1.50 4.64 -19.27
N VAL A 112 -2.51 4.07 -18.62
CA VAL A 112 -2.80 4.37 -17.20
C VAL A 112 -1.58 4.05 -16.34
N ARG A 113 -1.24 4.99 -15.46
CA ARG A 113 -0.05 4.90 -14.62
C ARG A 113 -0.17 3.81 -13.56
N ILE A 114 -1.38 3.62 -13.04
CA ILE A 114 -1.72 2.65 -11.99
C ILE A 114 -2.75 1.66 -12.53
N GLN A 115 -2.60 0.40 -12.15
CA GLN A 115 -3.62 -0.63 -12.27
C GLN A 115 -3.84 -1.23 -10.88
N LEU A 116 -5.08 -1.19 -10.41
CA LEU A 116 -5.46 -1.59 -9.06
C LEU A 116 -6.64 -2.56 -9.16
N THR A 117 -6.48 -3.79 -8.68
CA THR A 117 -7.51 -4.83 -8.75
C THR A 117 -7.71 -5.45 -7.37
N TYR A 118 -8.96 -5.57 -6.93
CA TYR A 118 -9.35 -6.19 -5.68
C TYR A 118 -10.38 -7.29 -5.93
N ALA A 119 -10.19 -8.46 -5.32
CA ALA A 119 -11.22 -9.48 -5.20
C ALA A 119 -11.71 -9.53 -3.76
N ASN A 120 -13.02 -9.41 -3.56
CA ASN A 120 -13.61 -9.57 -2.22
C ASN A 120 -13.65 -11.05 -1.79
N GLU A 121 -14.20 -11.30 -0.61
CA GLU A 121 -14.33 -12.65 -0.03
C GLU A 121 -15.14 -13.63 -0.89
N ASP A 122 -16.11 -13.11 -1.67
CA ASP A 122 -16.96 -13.89 -2.58
C ASP A 122 -16.33 -14.10 -3.97
N GLY A 123 -15.11 -13.61 -4.21
CA GLY A 123 -14.42 -13.68 -5.51
C GLY A 123 -14.94 -12.67 -6.55
N GLN A 124 -15.74 -11.68 -6.13
CA GLN A 124 -16.15 -10.60 -7.02
C GLN A 124 -14.97 -9.66 -7.28
N LEU A 125 -14.62 -9.48 -8.56
CA LEU A 125 -13.51 -8.65 -9.00
C LEU A 125 -13.94 -7.20 -9.22
N PHE A 126 -13.14 -6.27 -8.72
CA PHE A 126 -13.26 -4.83 -8.91
C PHE A 126 -11.92 -4.30 -9.43
N ASN A 127 -11.94 -3.37 -10.39
CA ASN A 127 -10.71 -2.83 -10.97
C ASN A 127 -10.74 -1.31 -11.24
N ALA A 128 -9.58 -0.68 -11.15
CA ALA A 128 -9.30 0.65 -11.67
C ALA A 128 -8.20 0.50 -12.73
N VAL A 129 -8.59 0.56 -14.01
CA VAL A 129 -7.72 0.23 -15.16
C VAL A 129 -7.95 1.11 -16.41
N LEU A 130 -8.96 1.98 -16.44
CA LEU A 130 -9.24 2.87 -17.57
C LEU A 130 -9.04 4.35 -17.23
N PHE A 131 -8.64 5.15 -18.23
CA PHE A 131 -8.72 6.60 -18.13
C PHE A 131 -10.19 7.05 -18.01
N GLN A 132 -10.45 8.07 -17.21
CA GLN A 132 -11.79 8.66 -17.07
C GLN A 132 -12.22 9.33 -18.37
N GLN A 133 -13.38 8.91 -18.89
CA GLN A 133 -13.94 9.43 -20.14
C GLN A 133 -15.45 9.22 -20.19
N THR A 134 -16.17 10.09 -20.91
CA THR A 134 -17.62 9.94 -21.09
C THR A 134 -17.90 8.99 -22.24
N ILE A 135 -18.34 7.76 -21.93
CA ILE A 135 -18.82 6.77 -22.90
C ILE A 135 -20.32 6.52 -22.66
N PRO A 136 -21.19 6.69 -23.68
CA PRO A 136 -22.62 6.42 -23.54
C PRO A 136 -22.90 5.01 -23.03
N GLY A 137 -23.65 4.90 -21.93
CA GLY A 137 -24.03 3.62 -21.32
C GLY A 137 -22.92 2.91 -20.54
N MET A 138 -21.76 3.53 -20.32
CA MET A 138 -20.65 2.94 -19.56
C MET A 138 -20.16 3.87 -18.46
N LYS A 139 -20.03 3.34 -17.23
CA LYS A 139 -19.37 4.04 -16.13
C LYS A 139 -17.86 3.90 -16.24
N VAL A 140 -17.16 5.03 -16.24
CA VAL A 140 -15.69 5.12 -16.32
C VAL A 140 -15.21 6.16 -15.32
N THR A 141 -15.40 5.85 -14.04
CA THR A 141 -15.02 6.67 -12.88
C THR A 141 -13.81 6.09 -12.13
N ASP A 142 -13.11 5.13 -12.74
CA ASP A 142 -11.88 4.54 -12.23
C ASP A 142 -10.92 5.63 -11.78
N ASP A 143 -10.35 5.47 -10.60
CA ASP A 143 -9.22 6.27 -10.19
C ASP A 143 -8.35 5.51 -9.21
N ALA A 144 -7.08 5.86 -9.15
CA ALA A 144 -6.17 5.35 -8.14
C ALA A 144 -5.02 6.33 -7.92
N TRP A 145 -4.53 6.38 -6.69
CA TRP A 145 -3.32 7.08 -6.33
C TRP A 145 -2.41 6.19 -5.51
N TRP A 146 -1.11 6.45 -5.59
CA TRP A 146 -0.07 5.70 -4.89
C TRP A 146 1.01 6.67 -4.42
N LYS A 147 1.50 6.53 -3.20
CA LYS A 147 2.69 7.24 -2.69
C LYS A 147 3.62 6.26 -1.98
N PHE A 148 4.91 6.24 -2.32
CA PHE A 148 5.89 5.53 -1.50
C PHE A 148 6.31 6.43 -0.33
N THR A 149 6.28 5.93 0.90
CA THR A 149 6.75 6.66 2.09
C THR A 149 8.17 6.27 2.48
N ARG A 150 8.60 5.04 2.13
CA ARG A 150 9.98 4.58 2.32
C ARG A 150 10.37 3.59 1.23
N ILE A 151 11.55 3.77 0.64
CA ILE A 151 12.18 2.78 -0.26
C ILE A 151 13.59 2.53 0.28
N THR A 152 13.90 1.28 0.62
CA THR A 152 15.26 0.86 1.01
C THR A 152 15.78 -0.20 0.02
N SER A 153 16.94 -0.79 0.28
CA SER A 153 17.47 -1.89 -0.54
C SER A 153 16.69 -3.22 -0.41
N SER A 154 15.91 -3.40 0.66
CA SER A 154 15.24 -4.66 1.00
C SER A 154 13.78 -4.51 1.42
N TRP A 155 13.28 -3.27 1.52
CA TRP A 155 11.94 -2.98 2.04
C TRP A 155 11.31 -1.78 1.36
N VAL A 156 9.99 -1.77 1.27
CA VAL A 156 9.22 -0.64 0.76
C VAL A 156 7.95 -0.43 1.56
N GLU A 157 7.65 0.82 1.85
CA GLU A 157 6.42 1.26 2.52
C GLU A 157 5.73 2.32 1.67
N GLY A 158 4.41 2.41 1.81
CA GLY A 158 3.65 3.41 1.10
C GLY A 158 2.16 3.40 1.42
N GLU A 159 1.46 4.29 0.73
CA GLU A 159 0.04 4.55 0.87
C GLU A 159 -0.63 4.48 -0.50
N PHE A 160 -1.89 4.07 -0.54
CA PHE A 160 -2.68 3.99 -1.76
C PHE A 160 -4.18 4.19 -1.50
N GLY A 161 -4.91 4.46 -2.57
CA GLY A 161 -6.38 4.48 -2.56
C GLY A 161 -6.91 4.57 -3.98
N GLY A 162 -8.23 4.46 -4.13
CA GLY A 162 -8.86 4.53 -5.45
C GLY A 162 -10.35 4.25 -5.47
N VAL A 163 -10.93 4.46 -6.64
CA VAL A 163 -12.29 4.11 -7.02
C VAL A 163 -12.19 2.97 -8.04
N LEU A 164 -12.64 1.77 -7.65
CA LEU A 164 -12.63 0.59 -8.50
C LEU A 164 -14.05 0.30 -8.98
N LEU A 165 -14.22 -0.17 -10.21
CA LEU A 165 -15.51 -0.63 -10.74
C LEU A 165 -15.59 -2.14 -10.79
N GLY A 166 -16.76 -2.68 -10.40
CA GLY A 166 -17.06 -4.10 -10.40
C GLY A 166 -18.54 -4.35 -10.03
N PRO A 167 -18.89 -5.59 -9.65
CA PRO A 167 -18.20 -6.81 -10.03
C PRO A 167 -17.99 -6.88 -11.55
N ILE A 168 -16.84 -7.37 -12.02
CA ILE A 168 -16.58 -7.51 -13.46
C ILE A 168 -17.61 -8.47 -14.08
N SER A 169 -18.43 -7.98 -15.00
CA SER A 169 -19.34 -8.80 -15.80
C SER A 169 -18.56 -9.59 -16.86
N GLN A 170 -18.86 -10.89 -17.00
CA GLN A 170 -18.28 -11.73 -18.06
C GLN A 170 -18.73 -11.33 -19.47
N LEU A 171 -19.85 -10.61 -19.60
CA LEU A 171 -20.38 -10.18 -20.91
C LEU A 171 -19.65 -8.94 -21.46
N THR A 172 -19.30 -7.99 -20.59
CA THR A 172 -18.75 -6.68 -20.97
C THR A 172 -17.28 -6.50 -20.56
N GLY A 173 -16.72 -7.42 -19.76
CA GLY A 173 -15.41 -7.26 -19.12
C GLY A 173 -15.37 -6.15 -18.08
N ARG A 174 -16.54 -5.67 -17.60
CA ARG A 174 -16.66 -4.43 -16.84
C ARG A 174 -17.81 -4.47 -15.83
N GLY A 175 -17.62 -3.83 -14.68
CA GLY A 175 -18.70 -3.54 -13.72
C GLY A 175 -19.09 -2.06 -13.72
N ASP A 176 -20.21 -1.75 -13.08
CA ASP A 176 -20.80 -0.41 -12.97
C ASP A 176 -20.96 0.07 -11.52
N THR A 177 -20.73 -0.80 -10.54
CA THR A 177 -20.78 -0.49 -9.11
C THR A 177 -19.41 -0.05 -8.62
N GLU A 178 -19.36 1.06 -7.89
CA GLU A 178 -18.13 1.59 -7.30
C GLU A 178 -17.79 0.88 -5.99
N LEU A 179 -16.50 0.60 -5.81
CA LEU A 179 -15.90 0.15 -4.57
C LEU A 179 -14.76 1.11 -4.24
N LEU A 180 -14.87 1.79 -3.10
CA LEU A 180 -13.88 2.73 -2.62
C LEU A 180 -12.82 2.00 -1.80
N LEU A 181 -11.56 2.11 -2.21
CA LEU A 181 -10.39 1.76 -1.41
C LEU A 181 -9.80 3.03 -0.80
N THR A 182 -9.85 3.15 0.52
CA THR A 182 -9.33 4.31 1.26
C THR A 182 -8.38 3.89 2.37
N GLU A 183 -7.55 4.83 2.86
CA GLU A 183 -6.59 4.58 3.95
C GLU A 183 -5.68 3.37 3.70
N GLY A 184 -5.37 3.10 2.42
CA GLY A 184 -4.50 2.01 2.02
C GLY A 184 -3.07 2.28 2.44
N GLN A 185 -2.45 1.31 3.11
CA GLN A 185 -1.08 1.35 3.59
C GLN A 185 -0.44 -0.02 3.44
N PHE A 186 0.83 -0.06 3.04
CA PHE A 186 1.59 -1.28 2.90
C PHE A 186 3.00 -1.16 3.48
N SER A 187 3.54 -2.29 3.91
CA SER A 187 4.91 -2.49 4.36
C SER A 187 5.34 -3.86 3.84
N LEU A 188 6.23 -3.91 2.85
CA LEU A 188 6.52 -5.13 2.09
C LEU A 188 8.04 -5.31 1.89
N PRO A 189 8.56 -6.55 1.86
CA PRO A 189 9.92 -6.80 1.42
C PRO A 189 10.05 -6.45 -0.07
N LEU A 190 11.19 -5.86 -0.45
CA LEU A 190 11.47 -5.42 -1.81
C LEU A 190 12.37 -6.43 -2.53
N ILE A 191 11.98 -6.83 -3.74
CA ILE A 191 12.83 -7.56 -4.68
C ILE A 191 13.14 -6.63 -5.86
N SER A 192 14.40 -6.23 -5.98
CA SER A 192 14.89 -5.29 -7.01
C SER A 192 15.70 -6.01 -8.10
N SER A 193 15.12 -7.00 -8.76
CA SER A 193 15.77 -7.76 -9.86
C SER A 193 14.82 -8.70 -10.60
N ILE A 194 13.55 -8.33 -10.84
CA ILE A 194 12.69 -9.15 -11.71
C ILE A 194 13.15 -8.91 -13.17
N PRO A 195 13.62 -9.96 -13.88
CA PRO A 195 14.14 -9.83 -15.25
C PRO A 195 13.03 -9.64 -16.30
#